data_AF-A0A7J4PZU3-F1
#
_entry.id   AF-A0A7J4PZU3-F1
#
_cell.length_a   1.000
_cell.length_b   1.000
_cell.length_c   1.000
_cell.angle_alpha   90.00
_cell.angle_beta   90.00
_cell.angle_gamma   90.00
#
_symmetry.space_group_name_H-M   'P 1'
#
loop_
_entity.id
_entity.type
_entity.pdbx_description
1 polymer ?
#
loop_
_entity_poly.entity_id
_entity_poly.type
_entity_poly.pdbx_seq_one_letter_code
_entity_poly.pdbx_strand_id
1 'polypeptide(L)'
;PWLDVPCLFIEVGSTSATWGHLGAAQLLGHLIHEGLGLDGSSGLGAWDATLNAGEPVLITLGGGHYAPRGNLTAAESGIWLGHMLATYALPFDGQPEGGQLATGLWQQSITAAYRSTRQAFPNGNVVFSMDKKAFKGWQRQAIRSHVENLGASILKRQGVLDLVQRSP
;
A
#
# COMPACT_ATOMS: atom_id res chain seq x y z
N PRO A 1 1.88 13.41 -11.40
CA PRO A 1 2.84 14.39 -10.84
C PRO A 1 3.74 13.66 -9.83
N TRP A 2 4.99 14.07 -9.65
CA TRP A 2 5.84 13.58 -8.55
C TRP A 2 5.87 14.69 -7.49
N LEU A 3 5.42 14.38 -6.28
CA LEU A 3 5.15 15.35 -5.23
C LEU A 3 5.83 14.92 -3.93
N ASP A 4 6.36 15.88 -3.17
CA ASP A 4 6.98 15.65 -1.86
C ASP A 4 5.97 15.77 -0.69
N VAL A 5 4.73 16.15 -0.98
CA VAL A 5 3.63 16.23 -0.02
C VAL A 5 2.68 15.03 -0.16
N PRO A 6 2.09 14.52 0.93
CA PRO A 6 1.09 13.45 0.85
C PRO A 6 -0.04 13.80 -0.12
N CYS A 7 -0.29 12.92 -1.09
CA CYS A 7 -1.27 13.14 -2.13
C CYS A 7 -2.02 11.85 -2.47
N LEU A 8 -3.24 12.00 -2.97
CA LEU A 8 -4.19 10.93 -3.29
C LEU A 8 -4.92 11.28 -4.58
N PHE A 9 -5.18 10.27 -5.42
CA PHE A 9 -6.14 10.34 -6.51
C PHE A 9 -7.43 9.61 -6.10
N ILE A 10 -8.57 10.28 -6.24
CA ILE A 10 -9.90 9.69 -6.07
C ILE A 10 -10.64 9.85 -7.40
N GLU A 11 -11.13 8.75 -7.97
CA GLU A 11 -11.54 8.70 -9.37
C GLU A 11 -12.94 8.09 -9.57
N VAL A 12 -13.64 8.55 -10.61
CA VAL A 12 -14.81 7.87 -11.20
C VAL A 12 -14.39 7.35 -12.57
N GLY A 13 -14.46 6.04 -12.76
CA GLY A 13 -13.99 5.38 -13.98
C GLY A 13 -14.94 4.32 -14.51
N SER A 14 -14.61 3.65 -15.61
CA SER A 14 -13.40 3.86 -16.43
C SER A 14 -13.67 4.48 -17.81
N THR A 15 -14.92 4.86 -18.13
CA THR A 15 -15.29 5.35 -19.47
C THR A 15 -15.98 6.71 -19.42
N SER A 16 -16.04 7.40 -20.55
CA SER A 16 -16.78 8.67 -20.68
C SER A 16 -18.25 8.55 -20.29
N ALA A 17 -18.83 7.36 -20.36
CA ALA A 17 -20.18 7.08 -19.89
C ALA A 17 -20.34 7.21 -18.37
N THR A 18 -19.26 7.02 -17.59
CA THR A 18 -19.29 7.11 -16.12
C THR A 18 -18.73 8.42 -15.57
N TRP A 19 -17.90 9.15 -16.32
CA TRP A 19 -17.30 10.41 -15.86
C TRP A 19 -18.32 11.48 -15.48
N GLY A 20 -19.45 11.53 -16.20
CA GLY A 20 -20.56 12.46 -15.93
C GLY A 20 -21.54 12.01 -14.85
N HIS A 21 -21.27 10.90 -14.14
CA HIS A 21 -22.23 10.31 -13.22
C HIS A 21 -22.37 11.15 -11.93
N LEU A 22 -23.44 11.96 -11.85
CA LEU A 22 -23.66 12.92 -10.76
C LEU A 22 -23.64 12.29 -9.37
N GLY A 23 -24.28 11.14 -9.17
CA GLY A 23 -24.29 10.48 -7.86
C GLY A 23 -22.90 10.04 -7.39
N ALA A 24 -22.00 9.71 -8.31
CA ALA A 24 -20.63 9.31 -7.98
C ALA A 24 -19.80 10.56 -7.65
N ALA A 25 -19.98 11.64 -8.43
CA ALA A 25 -19.36 12.93 -8.14
C ALA A 25 -19.81 13.51 -6.80
N GLN A 26 -21.10 13.41 -6.46
CA GLN A 26 -21.65 13.83 -5.17
C GLN A 26 -21.04 13.04 -4.01
N LEU A 27 -20.96 11.71 -4.15
CA LEU A 27 -20.31 10.86 -3.16
C LEU A 27 -18.84 11.24 -2.98
N LEU A 28 -18.08 11.41 -4.06
CA LEU A 28 -16.68 11.84 -3.98
C LEU A 28 -16.53 13.21 -3.31
N GLY A 29 -17.37 14.17 -3.68
CA GLY A 29 -17.38 15.49 -3.06
C GLY A 29 -17.66 15.42 -1.56
N HIS A 30 -18.60 14.58 -1.14
CA HIS A 30 -18.91 14.35 0.27
C HIS A 30 -17.72 13.75 1.02
N LEU A 31 -17.09 12.70 0.47
CA LEU A 31 -15.93 12.05 1.07
C LEU A 31 -14.73 13.00 1.21
N ILE A 32 -14.49 13.87 0.23
CA ILE A 32 -13.43 14.88 0.30
C ILE A 32 -13.76 15.91 1.38
N HIS A 33 -15.00 16.37 1.43
CA HIS A 33 -15.46 17.38 2.39
C HIS A 33 -15.36 16.88 3.83
N GLU A 34 -15.88 15.68 4.10
CA GLU A 34 -15.81 15.03 5.41
C GLU A 34 -14.37 14.64 5.76
N GLY A 35 -13.67 13.96 4.84
CA GLY A 35 -12.32 13.45 5.09
C GLY A 35 -11.29 14.53 5.42
N LEU A 36 -11.40 15.71 4.78
CA LEU A 36 -10.54 16.86 5.05
C LEU A 36 -11.07 17.77 6.18
N GLY A 37 -12.21 17.46 6.79
CA GLY A 37 -12.81 18.28 7.86
C GLY A 37 -13.28 19.67 7.38
N LEU A 38 -13.68 19.81 6.12
CA LEU A 38 -14.13 21.08 5.54
C LEU A 38 -15.49 21.53 6.11
N ASP A 39 -16.18 20.64 6.82
CA ASP A 39 -17.37 20.91 7.63
C ASP A 39 -17.06 21.50 9.02
N GLY A 40 -15.77 21.67 9.36
CA GLY A 40 -15.32 22.10 10.69
C GLY A 40 -15.07 20.97 11.67
N SER A 41 -15.21 19.70 11.26
CA SER A 41 -14.78 18.54 12.06
C SER A 41 -13.25 18.37 12.04
N SER A 42 -12.74 17.37 12.74
CA SER A 42 -11.31 17.00 12.70
C SER A 42 -10.89 16.31 11.39
N GLY A 43 -11.83 16.03 10.48
CA GLY A 43 -11.61 15.16 9.34
C GLY A 43 -11.43 13.69 9.73
N LEU A 44 -11.10 12.86 8.74
CA LEU A 44 -10.89 11.42 8.88
C LEU A 44 -9.51 11.02 8.36
N GLY A 45 -8.87 10.08 9.05
CA GLY A 45 -7.64 9.45 8.54
C GLY A 45 -6.39 10.33 8.60
N ALA A 46 -6.35 11.33 9.48
CA ALA A 46 -5.12 12.04 9.79
C ALA A 46 -4.17 11.12 10.58
N TRP A 47 -2.93 10.99 10.11
CA TRP A 47 -1.90 10.25 10.84
C TRP A 47 -1.28 11.12 11.93
N ASP A 48 -1.28 10.63 13.17
CA ASP A 48 -0.56 11.21 14.29
C ASP A 48 0.62 10.30 14.68
N ALA A 49 1.84 10.82 14.56
CA ALA A 49 3.07 10.07 14.80
C ALA A 49 3.24 9.58 16.25
N THR A 50 2.50 10.16 17.20
CA THR A 50 2.54 9.80 18.62
C THR A 50 1.40 8.84 18.95
N LEU A 51 0.17 9.18 18.55
CA LEU A 51 -1.01 8.36 18.85
C LEU A 51 -1.03 7.06 18.06
N ASN A 52 -0.60 7.09 16.79
CA ASN A 52 -0.58 5.93 15.91
C ASN A 52 0.79 5.21 15.90
N ALA A 53 1.69 5.53 16.83
CA ALA A 53 2.99 4.90 16.91
C ALA A 53 2.87 3.37 17.04
N GLY A 54 3.52 2.63 16.14
CA GLY A 54 3.49 1.17 16.09
C GLY A 54 2.27 0.57 15.39
N GLU A 55 1.27 1.36 14.99
CA GLU A 55 0.14 0.86 14.21
C GLU A 55 0.60 0.31 12.85
N PRO A 56 -0.01 -0.78 12.35
CA PRO A 56 0.40 -1.41 11.11
C PRO A 56 0.06 -0.56 9.88
N VAL A 57 1.08 -0.31 9.06
CA VAL A 57 0.95 0.36 7.76
C VAL A 57 1.30 -0.63 6.65
N LEU A 58 0.29 -1.03 5.90
CA LEU A 58 0.35 -2.12 4.92
C LEU A 58 0.82 -1.62 3.55
N ILE A 59 1.88 -2.22 3.03
CA ILE A 59 2.26 -2.14 1.61
C ILE A 59 1.89 -3.47 0.93
N THR A 60 1.29 -3.41 -0.25
CA THR A 60 0.86 -4.63 -0.97
C THR A 60 1.72 -4.86 -2.22
N LEU A 61 2.12 -6.13 -2.44
CA LEU A 61 2.96 -6.53 -3.56
C LEU A 61 2.25 -7.59 -4.42
N GLY A 62 2.12 -7.29 -5.71
CA GLY A 62 1.53 -8.17 -6.71
C GLY A 62 0.01 -8.13 -6.74
N GLY A 63 -0.53 -8.80 -7.76
CA GLY A 63 -1.95 -8.76 -8.10
C GLY A 63 -2.22 -7.88 -9.31
N GLY A 64 -3.50 -7.81 -9.69
CA GLY A 64 -3.96 -6.91 -10.75
C GLY A 64 -4.03 -5.45 -10.29
N HIS A 65 -4.39 -4.56 -11.22
CA HIS A 65 -4.52 -3.12 -10.99
C HIS A 65 -5.42 -2.77 -9.77
N TYR A 66 -6.46 -3.57 -9.51
CA TYR A 66 -7.43 -3.32 -8.44
C TYR A 66 -7.09 -3.97 -7.09
N ALA A 67 -5.99 -4.75 -7.00
CA ALA A 67 -5.45 -5.35 -5.77
C ALA A 67 -6.49 -5.78 -4.69
N PRO A 68 -7.52 -6.59 -5.01
CA PRO A 68 -8.70 -6.78 -4.16
C PRO A 68 -8.38 -7.36 -2.77
N ARG A 69 -7.35 -8.21 -2.66
CA ARG A 69 -6.92 -8.79 -1.38
C ARG A 69 -6.25 -7.77 -0.46
N GLY A 70 -5.53 -6.81 -1.05
CA GLY A 70 -4.94 -5.69 -0.33
C GLY A 70 -6.03 -4.83 0.28
N ASN A 71 -7.00 -4.42 -0.54
CA ASN A 71 -8.15 -3.62 -0.12
C ASN A 71 -8.95 -4.27 1.02
N LEU A 72 -9.24 -5.58 0.92
CA LEU A 72 -9.94 -6.32 1.98
C LEU A 72 -9.17 -6.41 3.30
N THR A 73 -7.85 -6.25 3.29
CA THR A 73 -7.04 -6.24 4.52
C THR A 73 -6.95 -4.82 5.07
N ALA A 74 -6.81 -3.82 4.21
CA ALA A 74 -6.76 -2.41 4.57
C ALA A 74 -8.11 -1.81 4.99
N ALA A 75 -9.23 -2.47 4.65
CA ALA A 75 -10.56 -2.06 5.10
C ALA A 75 -10.84 -2.40 6.58
N GLU A 76 -9.96 -3.17 7.23
CA GLU A 76 -10.08 -3.54 8.63
C GLU A 76 -9.59 -2.39 9.52
N SER A 77 -10.31 -2.11 10.60
CA SER A 77 -9.98 -1.00 11.49
C SER A 77 -8.61 -1.18 12.14
N GLY A 78 -7.85 -0.07 12.24
CA GLY A 78 -6.49 -0.06 12.79
C GLY A 78 -5.40 -0.49 11.79
N ILE A 79 -5.74 -0.79 10.54
CA ILE A 79 -4.76 -1.04 9.48
C ILE A 79 -4.74 0.16 8.54
N TRP A 80 -3.58 0.79 8.42
CA TRP A 80 -3.35 1.87 7.48
C TRP A 80 -2.85 1.34 6.16
N LEU A 81 -3.28 1.92 5.05
CA LEU A 81 -2.80 1.57 3.71
C LEU A 81 -1.69 2.53 3.29
N GLY A 82 -0.51 1.97 3.01
CA GLY A 82 0.56 2.68 2.31
C GLY A 82 0.44 2.52 0.80
N HIS A 83 1.54 2.17 0.16
CA HIS A 83 1.56 1.95 -1.29
C HIS A 83 1.02 0.57 -1.69
N MET A 84 0.42 0.50 -2.88
CA MET A 84 0.04 -0.76 -3.53
C MET A 84 0.78 -0.92 -4.85
N LEU A 85 1.55 -2.00 -4.99
CA LEU A 85 2.35 -2.29 -6.17
C LEU A 85 1.78 -3.50 -6.90
N ALA A 86 1.11 -3.26 -8.03
CA ALA A 86 0.66 -4.33 -8.91
C ALA A 86 1.85 -5.12 -9.49
N THR A 87 1.60 -6.33 -9.98
CA THR A 87 2.67 -7.22 -10.49
C THR A 87 3.51 -6.56 -11.59
N TYR A 88 2.87 -5.80 -12.50
CA TYR A 88 3.57 -5.13 -13.61
C TYR A 88 4.47 -3.97 -13.14
N ALA A 89 4.27 -3.44 -11.94
CA ALA A 89 5.11 -2.39 -11.35
C ALA A 89 6.40 -2.95 -10.71
N LEU A 90 6.57 -4.28 -10.74
CA LEU A 90 7.70 -5.00 -10.18
C LEU A 90 8.41 -5.82 -11.29
N PRO A 91 8.95 -5.17 -12.33
CA PRO A 91 9.57 -5.87 -13.43
C PRO A 91 10.90 -6.51 -13.00
N PHE A 92 11.04 -7.79 -13.32
CA PHE A 92 12.28 -8.55 -13.21
C PHE A 92 12.81 -8.82 -14.62
N ASP A 93 14.13 -8.73 -14.82
CA ASP A 93 14.72 -8.96 -16.16
C ASP A 93 14.84 -10.45 -16.50
N GLY A 94 14.77 -11.33 -15.51
CA GLY A 94 14.87 -12.77 -15.71
C GLY A 94 15.19 -13.53 -14.43
N GLN A 95 15.12 -14.85 -14.49
CA GLN A 95 15.61 -15.67 -13.39
C GLN A 95 17.14 -15.57 -13.36
N PRO A 96 17.76 -15.21 -12.21
CA PRO A 96 19.20 -15.13 -12.12
C PRO A 96 19.85 -16.50 -12.32
N GLU A 97 20.99 -16.51 -12.98
CA GLU A 97 21.82 -17.70 -13.14
C GLU A 97 22.76 -17.87 -11.93
N GLY A 98 23.01 -19.11 -11.53
CA GLY A 98 24.10 -19.51 -10.62
C GLY A 98 24.51 -18.50 -9.53
N GLY A 99 23.69 -18.30 -8.49
CA GLY A 99 24.04 -17.47 -7.34
C GLY A 99 24.02 -15.95 -7.55
N GLN A 100 23.71 -15.48 -8.77
CA GLN A 100 23.53 -14.06 -9.04
C GLN A 100 22.27 -13.50 -8.37
N LEU A 101 22.26 -12.18 -8.15
CA LEU A 101 21.09 -11.46 -7.67
C LEU A 101 20.10 -11.21 -8.81
N ALA A 102 18.81 -11.25 -8.49
CA ALA A 102 17.77 -10.91 -9.44
C ALA A 102 17.80 -9.40 -9.79
N THR A 103 17.91 -9.09 -11.08
CA THR A 103 17.93 -7.71 -11.61
C THR A 103 16.54 -7.22 -12.04
N GLY A 104 16.45 -5.97 -12.47
CA GLY A 104 15.21 -5.27 -12.85
C GLY A 104 14.87 -4.14 -11.88
N LEU A 105 13.80 -3.40 -12.18
CA LEU A 105 13.41 -2.22 -11.39
C LEU A 105 12.60 -2.58 -10.14
N TRP A 106 12.25 -3.85 -9.93
CA TRP A 106 11.45 -4.30 -8.79
C TRP A 106 12.01 -3.86 -7.42
N GLN A 107 13.33 -3.88 -7.22
CA GLN A 107 13.96 -3.45 -5.96
C GLN A 107 13.73 -1.96 -5.73
N GLN A 108 13.96 -1.15 -6.77
CA GLN A 108 13.80 0.29 -6.71
C GLN A 108 12.34 0.66 -6.45
N SER A 109 11.38 -0.02 -7.11
CA SER A 109 9.94 0.16 -6.86
C SER A 109 9.58 -0.12 -5.39
N ILE A 110 10.02 -1.26 -4.83
CA ILE A 110 9.76 -1.61 -3.43
C ILE A 110 10.41 -0.61 -2.48
N THR A 111 11.67 -0.24 -2.72
CA THR A 111 12.41 0.70 -1.88
C THR A 111 11.79 2.10 -1.90
N ALA A 112 11.37 2.59 -3.07
CA ALA A 112 10.71 3.89 -3.19
C ALA A 112 9.38 3.90 -2.44
N ALA A 113 8.55 2.87 -2.64
CA ALA A 113 7.29 2.71 -1.92
C ALA A 113 7.49 2.61 -0.41
N TYR A 114 8.47 1.84 0.05
CA TYR A 114 8.80 1.70 1.47
C TYR A 114 9.22 3.04 2.10
N ARG A 115 10.14 3.76 1.45
CA ARG A 115 10.64 5.05 1.94
C ARG A 115 9.54 6.11 1.99
N SER A 116 8.76 6.24 0.92
CA SER A 116 7.65 7.19 0.86
C SER A 116 6.58 6.86 1.91
N THR A 117 6.25 5.58 2.09
CA THR A 117 5.32 5.14 3.15
C THR A 117 5.87 5.49 4.53
N ARG A 118 7.14 5.24 4.82
CA ARG A 118 7.73 5.62 6.11
C ARG A 118 7.75 7.12 6.37
N GLN A 119 7.89 7.92 5.32
CA GLN A 119 7.85 9.37 5.42
C GLN A 119 6.43 9.88 5.71
N ALA A 120 5.41 9.27 5.08
CA ALA A 120 4.00 9.62 5.31
C ALA A 120 3.46 9.11 6.65
N PHE A 121 4.01 8.00 7.17
CA PHE A 121 3.59 7.36 8.42
C PHE A 121 4.76 7.25 9.42
N PRO A 122 5.29 8.38 9.92
CA PRO A 122 6.36 8.37 10.92
C PRO A 122 5.94 7.58 12.17
N ASN A 123 6.86 6.76 12.70
CA ASN A 123 6.66 5.82 13.81
C ASN A 123 5.68 4.66 13.54
N GLY A 124 5.12 4.54 12.33
CA GLY A 124 4.26 3.42 11.96
C GLY A 124 5.04 2.12 11.77
N ASN A 125 4.39 0.98 12.03
CA ASN A 125 4.93 -0.34 11.76
C ASN A 125 4.66 -0.75 10.31
N VAL A 126 5.59 -0.39 9.41
CA VAL A 126 5.45 -0.69 7.99
C VAL A 126 5.66 -2.18 7.71
N VAL A 127 4.60 -2.85 7.25
CA VAL A 127 4.59 -4.28 6.91
C VAL A 127 4.14 -4.51 5.48
N PHE A 128 4.58 -5.61 4.89
CA PHE A 128 4.25 -5.98 3.53
C PHE A 128 3.25 -7.15 3.50
N SER A 129 2.39 -7.17 2.50
CA SER A 129 1.72 -8.39 2.04
C SER A 129 2.12 -8.69 0.60
N MET A 130 2.11 -9.98 0.24
CA MET A 130 2.50 -10.40 -1.11
C MET A 130 1.50 -11.43 -1.66
N ASP A 131 0.91 -11.14 -2.82
CA ASP A 131 0.13 -12.13 -3.55
C ASP A 131 1.07 -13.19 -4.14
N LYS A 132 1.12 -14.35 -3.49
CA LYS A 132 2.01 -15.45 -3.90
C LYS A 132 1.75 -15.93 -5.33
N LYS A 133 0.53 -15.82 -5.83
CA LYS A 133 0.17 -16.29 -7.18
C LYS A 133 0.66 -15.33 -8.27
N ALA A 134 1.04 -14.11 -7.92
CA ALA A 134 1.58 -13.12 -8.85
C ALA A 134 3.04 -13.37 -9.25
N PHE A 135 3.79 -14.16 -8.49
CA PHE A 135 5.24 -14.28 -8.64
C PHE A 135 5.70 -15.74 -8.70
N LYS A 136 6.75 -16.01 -9.48
CA LYS A 136 7.48 -17.28 -9.48
C LYS A 136 8.17 -17.53 -8.14
N GLY A 137 8.55 -18.77 -7.86
CA GLY A 137 9.21 -19.15 -6.60
C GLY A 137 10.44 -18.32 -6.26
N TRP A 138 11.35 -18.18 -7.23
CA TRP A 138 12.58 -17.41 -7.06
C TRP A 138 12.31 -15.90 -6.89
N GLN A 139 11.31 -15.34 -7.57
CA GLN A 139 10.91 -13.93 -7.40
C GLN A 139 10.42 -13.67 -5.97
N ARG A 140 9.59 -14.58 -5.42
CA ARG A 140 9.13 -14.48 -4.03
C ARG A 140 10.29 -14.50 -3.03
N GLN A 141 11.34 -15.27 -3.31
CA GLN A 141 12.52 -15.33 -2.45
C GLN A 141 13.37 -14.06 -2.56
N ALA A 142 13.56 -13.54 -3.77
CA ALA A 142 14.24 -12.27 -3.99
C ALA A 142 13.52 -11.12 -3.26
N ILE A 143 12.19 -11.04 -3.40
CA ILE A 143 11.36 -10.04 -2.72
C ILE A 143 11.47 -10.17 -1.19
N ARG A 144 11.38 -11.38 -0.65
CA ARG A 144 11.54 -11.62 0.80
C ARG A 144 12.87 -11.12 1.32
N SER A 145 13.95 -11.51 0.64
CA SER A 145 15.32 -11.14 1.02
C SER A 145 15.50 -9.62 0.99
N HIS A 146 14.97 -8.95 -0.04
CA HIS A 146 15.04 -7.49 -0.15
C HIS A 146 14.23 -6.77 0.94
N VAL A 147 13.00 -7.23 1.22
CA VAL A 147 12.16 -6.64 2.28
C VAL A 147 12.78 -6.84 3.66
N GLU A 148 13.38 -7.98 3.92
CA GLU A 148 14.13 -8.25 5.14
C GLU A 148 15.35 -7.33 5.28
N ASN A 149 16.10 -7.10 4.20
CA ASN A 149 17.21 -6.14 4.17
C ASN A 149 16.76 -4.69 4.43
N LEU A 150 15.51 -4.34 4.12
CA LEU A 150 14.92 -3.04 4.47
C LEU A 150 14.53 -2.95 5.95
N GLY A 151 14.60 -4.05 6.71
CA GLY A 151 14.17 -4.13 8.10
C GLY A 151 12.66 -4.27 8.27
N ALA A 152 11.95 -4.74 7.24
CA ALA A 152 10.50 -4.93 7.27
C ALA A 152 10.12 -6.41 7.10
N SER A 153 8.85 -6.73 7.35
CA SER A 153 8.35 -8.11 7.31
C SER A 153 7.25 -8.30 6.25
N ILE A 154 7.22 -9.47 5.63
CA ILE A 154 6.12 -9.90 4.75
C ILE A 154 5.17 -10.82 5.52
N LEU A 155 3.96 -10.35 5.78
CA LEU A 155 2.92 -11.07 6.51
C LEU A 155 1.84 -11.62 5.58
N LYS A 156 1.20 -12.71 6.01
CA LYS A 156 -0.10 -13.13 5.45
C LYS A 156 -1.20 -12.28 6.09
N ARG A 157 -2.40 -12.24 5.48
CA ARG A 157 -3.56 -11.52 6.02
C ARG A 157 -3.74 -11.71 7.53
N GLN A 158 -3.80 -12.96 8.00
CA GLN A 158 -3.97 -13.24 9.43
C GLN A 158 -2.88 -12.59 10.29
N GLY A 159 -1.62 -12.66 9.86
CA GLY A 159 -0.53 -12.02 10.60
C GLY A 159 -0.63 -10.50 10.64
N VAL A 160 -1.24 -9.86 9.63
CA VAL A 160 -1.53 -8.41 9.69
C VAL A 160 -2.67 -8.14 10.68
N LEU A 161 -3.74 -8.94 10.66
CA LEU A 161 -4.86 -8.81 11.60
C LEU A 161 -4.43 -9.02 13.06
N ASP A 162 -3.50 -9.96 13.29
CA ASP A 162 -2.99 -10.24 14.62
C ASP A 162 -2.23 -9.02 15.20
N LEU A 163 -1.77 -8.07 14.39
CA LEU A 163 -1.12 -6.84 14.86
C LEU A 163 -2.12 -5.88 15.50
N VAL A 164 -3.35 -5.79 14.97
CA VAL A 164 -4.38 -4.90 15.54
C VAL A 164 -5.09 -5.53 16.73
N GLN A 165 -5.24 -6.85 16.74
CA GLN A 165 -5.92 -7.58 17.84
C GLN A 165 -5.08 -7.70 19.12
N ARG A 166 -3.78 -7.38 19.07
CA ARG A 166 -2.85 -7.47 20.21
C ARG A 166 -2.55 -6.12 20.87
N SER A 167 -3.14 -5.03 20.38
CA SER A 167 -3.04 -3.73 21.05
C SER A 167 -3.94 -3.79 22.30
N PRO A 168 -3.39 -3.56 23.52
CA PRO A 168 -4.13 -3.66 24.77
C PRO A 168 -5.26 -2.63 24.88
#